data_AF-A0A946F9U1-F1
#
_entry.id   AF-A0A946F9U1-F1
#
_cell.length_a   1.000
_cell.length_b   1.000
_cell.length_c   1.000
_cell.angle_alpha   90.00
_cell.angle_beta   90.00
_cell.angle_gamma   90.00
#
_symmetry.space_group_name_H-M   'P 1'
#
loop_
_entity.id
_entity.type
_entity.pdbx_description
1 polymer ?
#
loop_
_entity_poly.entity_id
_entity_poly.type
_entity_poly.pdbx_seq_one_letter_code
_entity_poly.pdbx_strand_id
1 'polypeptide(L)' 'MAQSSPILLVGCGKMGGAMLAGWLGRGMNAADIVAVEPSRELADVLREQ' A
#
# COMPACT_ATOMS: atom_id res chain seq x y z
N MET A 1 -20.03 11.00 -10.63
CA MET A 1 -18.59 10.76 -10.80
C MET A 1 -18.06 10.35 -9.43
N ALA A 2 -17.58 9.12 -9.27
CA ALA A 2 -17.00 8.70 -7.99
C ALA A 2 -15.61 9.32 -7.88
N GLN A 3 -15.38 10.16 -6.87
CA GLN A 3 -14.06 10.70 -6.59
C GLN A 3 -13.25 9.59 -5.91
N SER A 4 -12.21 9.06 -6.55
CA SER A 4 -11.23 8.23 -5.85
C SER A 4 -10.46 9.14 -4.88
N SER A 5 -10.54 8.83 -3.59
CA SER A 5 -9.69 9.45 -2.57
C SER A 5 -8.52 8.51 -2.34
N PRO A 6 -7.30 8.85 -2.78
CA PRO A 6 -6.15 7.98 -2.59
C PRO A 6 -5.86 7.77 -1.10
N ILE A 7 -5.37 6.57 -0.77
CA ILE A 7 -5.02 6.17 0.59
C ILE A 7 -3.54 6.42 0.84
N LEU A 8 -3.22 7.10 1.93
CA LEU A 8 -1.86 7.19 2.46
C LEU A 8 -1.67 6.14 3.56
N LEU A 9 -0.87 5.12 3.30
CA LEU A 9 -0.46 4.12 4.27
C LEU A 9 0.91 4.51 4.85
N VAL A 10 0.96 4.85 6.13
CA VAL A 10 2.21 5.19 6.83
C VAL A 10 2.61 4.02 7.75
N GLY A 11 3.78 3.44 7.49
CA GLY A 11 4.28 2.26 8.18
C GLY A 11 3.72 0.97 7.56
N CYS A 12 4.60 0.25 6.87
CA CYS A 12 4.26 -0.92 6.07
C CYS A 12 4.84 -2.24 6.63
N GLY A 13 5.05 -2.30 7.95
CA GLY A 13 5.37 -3.53 8.69
C GLY A 13 4.27 -4.58 8.60
N LYS A 14 4.26 -5.58 9.49
CA LYS A 14 3.32 -6.72 9.42
C LYS A 14 1.85 -6.34 9.18
N MET A 15 1.33 -5.34 9.90
CA MET A 15 -0.06 -4.90 9.75
C MET A 15 -0.29 -4.12 8.46
N GLY A 16 0.57 -3.13 8.17
CA GLY A 16 0.45 -2.31 6.96
C GLY A 16 0.60 -3.12 5.68
N GLY A 17 1.56 -4.05 5.65
CA GLY A 17 1.73 -4.99 4.53
C GLY A 17 0.54 -5.91 4.35
N ALA A 18 -0.06 -6.44 5.43
CA ALA A 18 -1.28 -7.25 5.34
C ALA A 18 -2.49 -6.45 4.82
N MET A 19 -2.61 -5.18 5.24
CA MET A 19 -3.63 -4.27 4.72
C MET A 19 -3.43 -4.00 3.23
N LEU A 20 -2.19 -3.67 2.81
CA LEU A 20 -1.85 -3.43 1.41
C LEU A 20 -2.17 -4.66 0.53
N ALA A 21 -1.65 -5.84 0.91
CA ALA A 21 -1.91 -7.08 0.18
C ALA A 21 -3.41 -7.40 0.10
N GLY A 22 -4.16 -7.17 1.19
CA GLY A 22 -5.61 -7.35 1.21
C GLY A 22 -6.37 -6.38 0.31
N TRP A 23 -5.92 -5.13 0.21
CA TRP A 23 -6.53 -4.13 -0.67
C TRP A 23 -6.26 -4.42 -2.15
N LEU A 24 -5.00 -4.72 -2.50
CA LEU A 24 -4.60 -5.10 -3.85
C LEU A 24 -5.33 -6.37 -4.30
N GLY A 25 -5.37 -7.40 -3.44
CA GLY A 25 -6.10 -8.64 -3.71
C GLY A 25 -7.62 -8.48 -3.86
N ARG A 26 -8.19 -7.37 -3.38
CA ARG A 26 -9.61 -7.01 -3.57
C ARG A 26 -9.86 -6.10 -4.78
N GLY A 27 -8.82 -5.81 -5.57
CA GLY A 27 -8.92 -5.03 -6.81
C GLY A 27 -8.81 -3.52 -6.60
N MET A 28 -8.28 -3.05 -5.46
CA MET A 28 -7.88 -1.65 -5.34
C MET A 28 -6.71 -1.37 -6.29
N ASN A 29 -6.77 -0.27 -7.03
CA ASN A 29 -5.69 0.12 -7.92
C ASN A 29 -4.49 0.58 -7.09
N ALA A 30 -3.31 0.02 -7.36
CA ALA A 30 -2.06 0.43 -6.70
C ALA A 30 -1.77 1.93 -6.88
N ALA A 31 -2.22 2.53 -8.00
CA ALA A 31 -2.07 3.97 -8.25
C ALA A 31 -2.89 4.85 -7.26
N ASP A 32 -3.90 4.29 -6.59
CA ASP A 32 -4.69 4.97 -5.57
C ASP A 32 -4.12 4.78 -4.15
N ILE A 33 -2.95 4.13 -4.00
CA ILE A 33 -2.31 3.88 -2.71
C ILE A 33 -0.90 4.47 -2.70
N VAL A 34 -0.62 5.33 -1.73
CA VAL A 34 0.72 5.85 -1.43
C VAL A 34 1.20 5.21 -0.14
N ALA A 35 2.25 4.41 -0.22
CA ALA A 35 2.87 3.76 0.93
C ALA A 35 4.14 4.52 1.34
N VAL A 36 4.28 4.80 2.65
CA VAL A 36 5.46 5.44 3.25
C VAL A 36 6.06 4.50 4.28
N GLU A 37 7.30 4.09 4.05
CA GLU A 37 8.03 3.15 4.91
C GLU A 37 9.47 3.65 5.14
N PRO A 38 9.93 3.84 6.39
CA PRO A 38 11.31 4.25 6.67
C PRO A 38 12.34 3.15 6.39
N SER A 39 11.99 1.87 6.51
CA SER A 39 12.88 0.76 6.17
C SER A 39 13.00 0.59 4.66
N ARG A 40 14.18 0.89 4.11
CA ARG A 40 14.43 0.77 2.66
C ARG A 40 14.24 -0.65 2.15
N GLU A 41 14.75 -1.64 2.88
CA GLU A 41 14.63 -3.06 2.53
C GLU A 41 13.16 -3.49 2.43
N LEU A 42 12.35 -3.11 3.42
CA LEU A 42 10.92 -3.42 3.42
C LEU A 42 10.18 -2.67 2.30
N ALA A 43 10.54 -1.41 2.06
CA ALA A 43 9.97 -0.63 0.96
C ALA A 43 10.26 -1.25 -0.40
N ASP A 44 11.44 -1.82 -0.61
CA ASP A 44 11.80 -2.50 -1.86
C ASP A 44 10.94 -3.76 -2.07
N VAL A 45 10.76 -4.59 -1.03
CA VAL A 45 9.86 -5.75 -1.09
C VAL A 45 8.41 -5.37 -1.41
N LEU A 46 7.92 -4.25 -0.86
CA LEU A 46 6.54 -3.79 -1.07
C LEU A 46 6.29 -3.24 -2.49
N ARG A 47 7.31 -2.73 -3.18
CA ARG A 47 7.17 -2.25 -4.57
C ARG A 47 6.91 -3.36 -5.57
N GLU A 48 7.24 -4.59 -5.20
CA GLU A 48 7.10 -5.78 -6.03
C GLU A 48 5.75 -6.50 -5.81
N GLN A 49 4.90 -6.01 -4.90
CA GLN A 49 3.58 -6.60 -4.58
C GLN A 49 2.46 -6.22 -5.54
#